data_AF-A0A7K4DG76-F1
#
_entry.id   AF-A0A7K4DG76-F1
#
_cell.length_a   1.000
_cell.length_b   1.000
_cell.length_c   1.000
_cell.angle_alpha   90.00
_cell.angle_beta   90.00
_cell.angle_gamma   90.00
#
_symmetry.space_group_name_H-M   'P 1'
#
loop_
_entity.id
_entity.type
_entity.pdbx_description
1 polymer ?
#
loop_
_entity_poly.entity_id
_entity_poly.type
_entity_poly.pdbx_seq_one_letter_code
_entity_poly.pdbx_strand_id
1 'polypeptide(L)'
;MSREITVEVTDVVGEWTKFLKKQYRRELAELSREYPHNRSLVIDYRTILNNRLAFELLRSPGKVIGDLRDAIIQNKLIKLKDGEDPELINIRFTNLPQRTNVRDIRAEQINTFVAIEGILRKTTEVRPRIVSAVFRCRTCGKLTDPVAQSYGRFDEPDFCPNCERKTRLDLVMNRCRFVDTQKLRIQESPEGLRGGEQPQTLDVDATDDITGLVAPGDRVVVNGILRSVQRINYGQKSTLFDVYLECNFIEIAEKEFEEIAITEEDETEIRALARDPMVYKKITRSIAPTIYGTDDVKEAIALQLFGGIAKDMPDGSRLRGDIHVLLVGDPGIAKSQILRYVVKLSPRGIYTSGKSSTSAGLTATAVKDEFGDGRWTLEAGALVLADMGIAAVDEMDKMAREDRSALHEAMEQQSISLAKAGITATLKSRCALLGAANPKLGRFDQFVPIAEQINMPPSLLSRFDLIFVMT
;
A
#
# COMPACT_ATOMS: atom_id res chain seq x y z
N MET A 1 23.73 -53.46 6.17
CA MET A 1 23.42 -52.92 4.83
C MET A 1 23.22 -51.43 4.95
N SER A 2 24.31 -50.70 4.77
CA SER A 2 24.35 -49.24 4.64
C SER A 2 23.55 -48.84 3.40
N ARG A 3 22.46 -48.08 3.59
CA ARG A 3 21.76 -47.45 2.47
C ARG A 3 22.65 -46.31 1.96
N GLU A 4 23.29 -46.55 0.83
CA GLU A 4 23.91 -45.49 0.03
C GLU A 4 22.79 -44.52 -0.38
N ILE A 5 22.84 -43.31 0.16
CA ILE A 5 22.02 -42.20 -0.29
C ILE A 5 22.66 -41.74 -1.60
N THR A 6 22.10 -42.16 -2.73
CA THR A 6 22.45 -41.61 -4.03
C THR A 6 22.01 -40.15 -4.07
N VAL A 7 22.97 -39.25 -3.84
CA VAL A 7 22.77 -37.81 -4.04
C VAL A 7 22.76 -37.57 -5.55
N GLU A 8 21.57 -37.43 -6.13
CA GLU A 8 21.44 -36.90 -7.49
C GLU A 8 21.93 -35.45 -7.48
N VAL A 9 23.13 -35.21 -7.99
CA VAL A 9 23.65 -33.86 -8.22
C VAL A 9 22.95 -33.31 -9.47
N THR A 10 21.76 -32.77 -9.29
CA THR A 10 21.05 -32.05 -10.35
C THR A 10 21.71 -30.68 -10.58
N ASP A 11 22.06 -30.38 -11.83
CA ASP A 11 22.56 -29.07 -12.25
C ASP A 11 21.40 -28.05 -12.30
N VAL A 12 21.04 -27.52 -11.14
CA VAL A 12 19.96 -26.56 -10.94
C VAL A 12 20.17 -25.29 -11.76
N VAL A 13 21.42 -24.83 -11.88
CA VAL A 13 21.81 -23.65 -12.67
C VAL A 13 21.58 -23.89 -14.16
N GLY A 14 21.92 -25.10 -14.65
CA GLY A 14 21.65 -25.52 -16.02
C GLY A 14 20.17 -25.57 -16.38
N GLU A 15 19.30 -26.00 -15.44
CA GLU A 15 17.85 -26.00 -15.64
C GLU A 15 17.26 -24.59 -15.72
N TRP A 16 17.67 -23.69 -14.81
CA TRP A 16 17.28 -22.28 -14.86
C TRP A 16 17.73 -21.60 -16.14
N THR A 17 18.92 -21.92 -16.64
CA THR A 17 19.44 -21.39 -17.90
C THR A 17 18.57 -21.81 -19.09
N LYS A 18 18.15 -23.09 -19.14
CA LYS A 18 17.27 -23.59 -20.20
C LYS A 18 15.90 -22.92 -20.13
N PHE A 19 15.37 -22.71 -18.92
CA PHE A 19 14.10 -22.04 -18.68
C PHE A 19 14.14 -20.59 -19.16
N LEU A 20 15.13 -19.81 -18.71
CA LEU A 20 15.31 -18.41 -19.10
C LEU A 20 15.48 -18.23 -20.61
N LYS A 21 16.25 -19.11 -21.27
CA LYS A 21 16.41 -19.07 -22.74
C LYS A 21 15.14 -19.41 -23.50
N LYS A 22 14.27 -20.27 -22.94
CA LYS A 22 13.06 -20.74 -23.61
C LYS A 22 11.91 -19.73 -23.48
N GLN A 23 11.66 -19.23 -22.27
CA GLN A 23 10.50 -18.40 -21.99
C GLN A 23 10.84 -16.90 -21.98
N TYR A 24 11.97 -16.52 -21.38
CA TYR A 24 12.30 -15.12 -21.08
C TYR A 24 13.33 -14.48 -22.02
N ARG A 25 13.48 -15.02 -23.24
CA ARG A 25 14.50 -14.54 -24.20
C ARG A 25 14.26 -13.10 -24.65
N ARG A 26 12.99 -12.67 -24.73
CA ARG A 26 12.61 -11.32 -25.13
C ARG A 26 12.91 -10.32 -24.02
N GLU A 27 12.45 -10.58 -22.78
CA GLU A 27 12.72 -9.66 -21.66
C GLU A 27 14.22 -9.54 -21.39
N LEU A 28 14.99 -10.63 -21.50
CA LEU A 28 16.45 -10.56 -21.35
C LEU A 28 17.12 -9.68 -22.42
N ALA A 29 16.59 -9.67 -23.65
CA ALA A 29 17.11 -8.83 -24.73
C ALA A 29 16.70 -7.35 -24.56
N GLU A 30 15.49 -7.09 -24.06
CA GLU A 30 15.01 -5.74 -23.71
C GLU A 30 15.80 -5.17 -22.54
N LEU A 31 15.98 -5.95 -21.48
CA LEU A 31 16.77 -5.57 -20.31
C LEU A 31 18.23 -5.25 -20.69
N SER A 32 18.81 -6.01 -21.62
CA SER A 32 20.15 -5.71 -22.17
C SER A 32 20.22 -4.39 -22.95
N ARG A 33 19.11 -3.88 -23.48
CA ARG A 33 19.05 -2.62 -24.25
C ARG A 33 18.70 -1.42 -23.37
N GLU A 34 17.81 -1.60 -22.42
CA GLU A 34 17.28 -0.54 -21.54
C GLU A 34 18.16 -0.30 -20.31
N TYR A 35 19.12 -1.18 -20.03
CA TYR A 35 20.12 -0.93 -19.01
C TYR A 35 20.90 0.37 -19.29
N PRO A 36 21.11 1.25 -18.29
CA PRO A 36 20.90 1.07 -16.85
C PRO A 36 19.56 1.58 -16.30
N HIS A 37 18.63 2.02 -17.15
CA HIS A 37 17.33 2.56 -16.71
C HIS A 37 16.41 1.47 -16.16
N ASN A 38 16.40 0.31 -16.81
CA ASN A 38 15.68 -0.86 -16.35
C ASN A 38 16.66 -1.92 -15.85
N ARG A 39 16.52 -2.33 -14.58
CA ARG A 39 17.43 -3.27 -13.91
C ARG A 39 16.71 -4.51 -13.37
N SER A 40 15.42 -4.65 -13.66
CA SER A 40 14.59 -5.71 -13.07
C SER A 40 14.09 -6.68 -14.12
N LEU A 41 14.41 -7.96 -13.91
CA LEU A 41 13.79 -9.06 -14.64
C LEU A 41 12.59 -9.57 -13.82
N VAL A 42 11.39 -9.35 -14.33
CA VAL A 42 10.16 -9.82 -13.70
C VAL A 42 9.82 -11.22 -14.23
N ILE A 43 9.63 -12.17 -13.32
CA ILE A 43 9.32 -13.57 -13.63
C ILE A 43 7.99 -13.93 -12.97
N ASP A 44 7.05 -14.43 -13.78
CA ASP A 44 5.75 -14.89 -13.28
C ASP A 44 5.89 -16.30 -12.68
N TYR A 45 5.49 -16.46 -11.41
CA TYR A 45 5.48 -17.74 -10.72
C TYR A 45 4.65 -18.81 -11.44
N ARG A 46 3.55 -18.44 -12.12
CA ARG A 46 2.69 -19.35 -12.89
C ARG A 46 3.45 -20.08 -14.00
N THR A 47 4.48 -19.44 -14.55
CA THR A 47 5.31 -20.05 -15.60
C THR A 47 6.28 -21.10 -15.05
N ILE A 48 6.61 -21.02 -13.76
CA ILE A 48 7.54 -21.92 -13.08
C ILE A 48 6.81 -23.11 -12.44
N LEU A 49 5.48 -23.05 -12.29
CA LEU A 49 4.65 -24.02 -11.57
C LEU A 49 4.85 -25.50 -11.98
N ASN A 50 5.21 -25.75 -13.24
CA ASN A 50 5.49 -27.09 -13.77
C ASN A 50 6.89 -27.63 -13.42
N ASN A 51 7.73 -26.80 -12.82
CA ASN A 51 9.11 -27.14 -12.48
C ASN A 51 9.22 -27.45 -10.98
N ARG A 52 10.04 -28.46 -10.62
CA ARG A 52 10.33 -28.80 -9.22
C ARG A 52 10.91 -27.59 -8.46
N LEU A 53 11.54 -26.68 -9.19
CA LEU A 53 12.12 -25.44 -8.69
C LEU A 53 11.10 -24.44 -8.13
N ALA A 54 9.80 -24.55 -8.47
CA ALA A 54 8.74 -23.69 -7.94
C ALA A 54 8.61 -23.82 -6.41
N PHE A 55 8.65 -25.05 -5.90
CA PHE A 55 8.58 -25.32 -4.47
C PHE A 55 9.84 -24.86 -3.72
N GLU A 56 11.00 -24.96 -4.37
CA GLU A 56 12.26 -24.48 -3.79
C GLU A 56 12.27 -22.95 -3.65
N LEU A 57 11.66 -22.22 -4.58
CA LEU A 57 11.51 -20.77 -4.50
C LEU A 57 10.69 -20.34 -3.28
N LEU A 58 9.59 -21.04 -2.99
CA LEU A 58 8.76 -20.72 -1.82
C LEU A 58 9.47 -20.98 -0.50
N ARG A 59 10.26 -22.07 -0.43
CA ARG A 59 10.93 -22.49 0.80
C ARG A 59 12.25 -21.76 1.07
N SER A 60 13.05 -21.56 0.02
CA SER A 60 14.40 -21.02 0.09
C SER A 60 14.63 -19.97 -1.01
N PRO A 61 13.88 -18.85 -0.99
CA PRO A 61 13.94 -17.84 -2.06
C PRO A 61 15.33 -17.26 -2.26
N GLY A 62 16.08 -17.02 -1.17
CA GLY A 62 17.42 -16.45 -1.25
C GLY A 62 18.40 -17.31 -2.04
N LYS A 63 18.29 -18.65 -1.95
CA LYS A 63 19.13 -19.57 -2.73
C LYS A 63 18.74 -19.54 -4.21
N VAL A 64 17.45 -19.61 -4.51
CA VAL A 64 16.95 -19.59 -5.90
C VAL A 64 17.27 -18.29 -6.62
N ILE A 65 17.17 -17.14 -5.93
CA ILE A 65 17.58 -15.84 -6.48
C ILE A 65 19.09 -15.83 -6.78
N GLY A 66 19.90 -16.44 -5.91
CA GLY A 66 21.33 -16.64 -6.13
C GLY A 66 21.61 -17.52 -7.35
N ASP A 67 20.99 -18.69 -7.42
CA ASP A 67 21.15 -19.66 -8.53
C ASP A 67 20.73 -19.05 -9.88
N LEU A 68 19.66 -18.24 -9.90
CA LEU A 68 19.22 -17.51 -11.09
C LEU A 68 20.20 -16.42 -11.50
N ARG A 69 20.76 -15.67 -10.54
CA ARG A 69 21.81 -14.68 -10.83
C ARG A 69 23.04 -15.36 -11.41
N ASP A 70 23.49 -16.46 -10.80
CA ASP A 70 24.62 -17.25 -11.28
C ASP A 70 24.36 -17.80 -12.69
N ALA A 71 23.14 -18.27 -12.97
CA ALA A 71 22.74 -18.73 -14.30
C ALA A 71 22.86 -17.62 -15.36
N ILE A 72 22.47 -16.39 -15.03
CA ILE A 72 22.56 -15.22 -15.91
C ILE A 72 24.02 -14.84 -16.16
N ILE A 73 24.84 -14.81 -15.09
CA ILE A 73 26.26 -14.40 -15.14
C ILE A 73 27.10 -15.44 -15.89
N GLN A 74 27.04 -16.72 -15.47
CA GLN A 74 27.87 -17.79 -16.02
C GLN A 74 27.60 -18.03 -17.50
N ASN A 75 26.33 -17.94 -17.92
CA ASN A 75 25.95 -18.18 -19.32
C ASN A 75 25.91 -16.91 -20.18
N LYS A 76 26.33 -15.75 -19.63
CA LYS A 76 26.32 -14.44 -20.30
C LYS A 76 25.02 -14.21 -21.06
N LEU A 77 23.89 -14.48 -20.39
CA LEU A 77 22.56 -14.33 -21.01
C LEU A 77 22.28 -12.87 -21.38
N ILE A 78 22.98 -11.95 -20.74
CA ILE A 78 22.86 -10.51 -20.92
C ILE A 78 24.22 -9.98 -21.32
N LYS A 79 24.26 -9.24 -22.43
CA LYS A 79 25.47 -8.58 -22.92
C LYS A 79 25.35 -7.10 -22.59
N LEU A 80 25.77 -6.75 -21.37
CA LEU A 80 25.88 -5.35 -20.96
C LEU A 80 27.00 -4.65 -21.75
N LYS A 81 26.94 -3.32 -21.83
CA LYS A 81 28.02 -2.53 -22.46
C LYS A 81 29.29 -2.67 -21.61
N ASP A 82 30.45 -2.53 -22.26
CA ASP A 82 31.75 -2.71 -21.59
C ASP A 82 31.86 -1.82 -20.34
N GLY A 83 32.03 -2.44 -19.16
CA GLY A 83 32.22 -1.78 -17.87
C GLY A 83 31.04 -1.84 -16.89
N GLU A 84 29.92 -2.49 -17.25
CA GLU A 84 28.74 -2.62 -16.38
C GLU A 84 28.61 -4.05 -15.80
N ASP A 85 28.48 -4.16 -14.48
CA ASP A 85 28.41 -5.45 -13.78
C ASP A 85 27.00 -6.08 -13.86
N PRO A 86 26.86 -7.34 -14.33
CA PRO A 86 25.57 -8.05 -14.35
C PRO A 86 25.00 -8.34 -12.96
N GLU A 87 25.79 -8.19 -11.90
CA GLU A 87 25.37 -8.30 -10.49
C GLU A 87 24.37 -7.21 -10.04
N LEU A 88 24.09 -6.24 -10.91
CA LEU A 88 23.16 -5.15 -10.64
C LEU A 88 21.72 -5.47 -11.07
N ILE A 89 21.47 -6.66 -11.63
CA ILE A 89 20.14 -7.04 -12.08
C ILE A 89 19.35 -7.67 -10.94
N ASN A 90 18.17 -7.09 -10.69
CA ASN A 90 17.22 -7.57 -9.72
C ASN A 90 16.30 -8.61 -10.36
N ILE A 91 16.09 -9.71 -9.66
CA ILE A 91 15.20 -10.79 -10.11
C ILE A 91 13.94 -10.70 -9.29
N ARG A 92 12.86 -10.28 -9.93
CA ARG A 92 11.60 -9.94 -9.32
C ARG A 92 10.58 -11.04 -9.64
N PHE A 93 9.75 -11.42 -8.68
CA PHE A 93 8.74 -12.48 -8.85
C PHE A 93 7.33 -11.93 -8.67
N THR A 94 6.43 -12.34 -9.55
CA THR A 94 5.00 -11.95 -9.56
C THR A 94 4.09 -13.16 -9.38
N ASN A 95 2.82 -12.90 -9.03
CA ASN A 95 1.73 -13.90 -9.01
C ASN A 95 2.01 -15.13 -8.13
N LEU A 96 2.52 -14.91 -6.92
CA LEU A 96 2.71 -15.97 -5.94
C LEU A 96 1.37 -16.68 -5.61
N PRO A 97 1.40 -17.99 -5.33
CA PRO A 97 0.19 -18.80 -5.24
C PRO A 97 -0.61 -18.53 -3.96
N GLN A 98 0.04 -18.09 -2.88
CA GLN A 98 -0.60 -17.89 -1.59
C GLN A 98 -0.44 -16.44 -1.13
N ARG A 99 -1.55 -15.72 -1.10
CA ARG A 99 -1.66 -14.41 -0.45
C ARG A 99 -1.96 -14.63 1.03
N THR A 100 -1.10 -14.09 1.88
CA THR A 100 -1.18 -14.22 3.34
C THR A 100 -1.54 -12.86 3.92
N ASN A 101 -2.55 -12.80 4.78
CA ASN A 101 -2.86 -11.58 5.50
C ASN A 101 -1.78 -11.29 6.53
N VAL A 102 -1.58 -10.01 6.87
CA VAL A 102 -0.60 -9.58 7.89
C VAL A 102 -0.79 -10.33 9.21
N ARG A 103 -2.04 -10.61 9.58
CA ARG A 103 -2.39 -11.30 10.82
C ARG A 103 -2.10 -12.80 10.82
N ASP A 104 -2.08 -13.43 9.66
CA ASP A 104 -1.89 -14.87 9.52
C ASP A 104 -0.41 -15.26 9.53
N ILE A 105 0.48 -14.28 9.66
CA ILE A 105 1.92 -14.51 9.74
C ILE A 105 2.26 -15.32 10.99
N ARG A 106 2.96 -16.45 10.80
CA ARG A 106 3.43 -17.34 11.87
C ARG A 106 4.92 -17.61 11.75
N ALA A 107 5.51 -18.15 12.82
CA ALA A 107 6.94 -18.44 12.87
C ALA A 107 7.43 -19.43 11.78
N GLU A 108 6.54 -20.30 11.29
CA GLU A 108 6.85 -21.27 10.23
C GLU A 108 7.17 -20.62 8.88
N GLN A 109 6.73 -19.38 8.68
CA GLN A 109 6.94 -18.61 7.45
C GLN A 109 8.22 -17.76 7.50
N ILE A 110 9.01 -17.82 8.57
CA ILE A 110 10.27 -17.08 8.66
C ILE A 110 11.25 -17.65 7.62
N ASN A 111 11.87 -16.76 6.84
CA ASN A 111 12.74 -17.03 5.69
C ASN A 111 12.07 -17.71 4.50
N THR A 112 10.74 -17.82 4.47
CA THR A 112 10.01 -18.29 3.28
C THR A 112 9.56 -17.11 2.42
N PHE A 113 9.16 -17.42 1.19
CA PHE A 113 8.65 -16.43 0.25
C PHE A 113 7.13 -16.29 0.41
N VAL A 114 6.67 -15.09 0.73
CA VAL A 114 5.26 -14.79 1.04
C VAL A 114 4.79 -13.60 0.23
N ALA A 115 3.52 -13.65 -0.20
CA ALA A 115 2.81 -12.49 -0.74
C ALA A 115 1.91 -11.93 0.35
N ILE A 116 2.07 -10.65 0.66
CA ILE A 116 1.31 -9.97 1.70
C ILE A 116 0.51 -8.85 1.07
N GLU A 117 -0.79 -8.90 1.27
CA GLU A 117 -1.74 -7.91 0.77
C GLU A 117 -2.10 -6.92 1.86
N GLY A 118 -2.15 -5.63 1.52
CA GLY A 118 -2.64 -4.60 2.42
C GLY A 118 -2.57 -3.18 1.85
N ILE A 119 -2.94 -2.21 2.67
CA ILE A 119 -2.93 -0.78 2.35
C ILE A 119 -1.65 -0.17 2.90
N LEU A 120 -0.94 0.59 2.09
CA LEU A 120 0.26 1.30 2.52
C LEU A 120 -0.12 2.48 3.42
N ARG A 121 0.27 2.45 4.70
CA ARG A 121 -0.09 3.48 5.68
C ARG A 121 0.94 4.59 5.79
N LYS A 122 2.22 4.22 5.81
CA LYS A 122 3.35 5.15 5.97
C LYS A 122 4.50 4.78 5.04
N THR A 123 5.22 5.79 4.59
CA THR A 123 6.44 5.65 3.78
C THR A 123 7.52 6.58 4.31
N THR A 124 8.77 6.12 4.32
CA THR A 124 9.93 6.99 4.53
C THR A 124 10.40 7.60 3.20
N GLU A 125 11.27 8.61 3.30
CA GLU A 125 12.04 9.09 2.15
C GLU A 125 12.99 7.98 1.65
N VAL A 126 13.28 8.01 0.35
CA VAL A 126 14.28 7.13 -0.26
C VAL A 126 15.68 7.56 0.20
N ARG A 127 16.47 6.60 0.69
CA ARG A 127 17.83 6.86 1.20
C ARG A 127 18.81 5.78 0.73
N PRO A 128 20.06 6.15 0.44
CA PRO A 128 21.09 5.17 0.11
C PRO A 128 21.50 4.38 1.37
N ARG A 129 21.52 3.06 1.25
CA ARG A 129 22.04 2.12 2.25
C ARG A 129 23.26 1.40 1.68
N ILE A 130 24.28 1.20 2.52
CA ILE A 130 25.42 0.35 2.16
C ILE A 130 24.97 -1.10 2.15
N VAL A 131 25.13 -1.79 1.03
CA VAL A 131 24.89 -3.24 0.89
C VAL A 131 26.21 -4.01 0.93
N SER A 132 27.30 -3.38 0.47
CA SER A 132 28.62 -3.97 0.51
C SER A 132 29.63 -2.95 0.99
N ALA A 133 30.29 -3.24 2.12
CA ALA A 133 31.26 -2.37 2.76
C ALA A 133 32.68 -2.87 2.50
N VAL A 134 33.54 -1.97 2.02
CA VAL A 134 34.98 -2.25 1.86
C VAL A 134 35.74 -1.42 2.86
N PHE A 135 36.57 -2.08 3.65
CA PHE A 135 37.35 -1.43 4.70
C PHE A 135 38.83 -1.38 4.34
N ARG A 136 39.54 -0.40 4.87
CA ARG A 136 41.00 -0.27 4.80
C ARG A 136 41.59 -0.48 6.17
N CYS A 137 42.52 -1.42 6.28
CA CYS A 137 43.25 -1.62 7.51
C CYS A 137 44.29 -0.50 7.72
N ARG A 138 44.29 0.14 8.88
CA ARG A 138 45.28 1.19 9.21
C ARG A 138 46.71 0.66 9.34
N THR A 139 46.89 -0.58 9.76
CA THR A 139 48.23 -1.15 10.00
C THR A 139 48.90 -1.62 8.71
N CYS A 140 48.17 -2.32 7.83
CA CYS A 140 48.75 -2.86 6.60
C CYS A 140 48.35 -2.11 5.32
N GLY A 141 47.46 -1.13 5.41
CA GLY A 141 47.00 -0.32 4.27
C GLY A 141 46.15 -1.06 3.23
N LYS A 142 46.02 -2.39 3.35
CA LYS A 142 45.26 -3.21 2.40
C LYS A 142 43.75 -3.08 2.63
N LEU A 143 43.03 -3.26 1.54
CA LEU A 143 41.57 -3.30 1.53
C LEU A 143 41.09 -4.70 1.91
N THR A 144 39.97 -4.78 2.62
CA THR A 144 39.25 -6.03 2.85
C THR A 144 38.47 -6.41 1.60
N ASP A 145 38.12 -7.69 1.50
CA ASP A 145 37.07 -8.11 0.59
C ASP A 145 35.74 -7.42 0.96
N PRO A 146 34.83 -7.24 0.00
CA PRO A 146 33.56 -6.57 0.26
C PRO A 146 32.71 -7.37 1.26
N VAL A 147 32.39 -6.77 2.40
CA VAL A 147 31.59 -7.38 3.46
C VAL A 147 30.13 -7.04 3.23
N ALA A 148 29.30 -8.06 3.03
CA ALA A 148 27.86 -7.89 2.88
C ALA A 148 27.25 -7.29 4.15
N GLN A 149 26.44 -6.24 3.99
CA GLN A 149 25.77 -5.54 5.08
C GLN A 149 24.30 -5.93 5.14
N SER A 150 23.92 -6.56 6.24
CA SER A 150 22.54 -6.93 6.54
C SER A 150 21.72 -5.73 7.02
N TYR A 151 20.42 -5.93 7.22
CA TYR A 151 19.56 -4.89 7.79
C TYR A 151 19.81 -4.76 9.30
N GLY A 152 19.98 -3.53 9.78
CA GLY A 152 20.19 -3.24 11.20
C GLY A 152 21.61 -2.78 11.52
N ARG A 153 22.36 -3.57 12.28
CA ARG A 153 23.69 -3.17 12.77
C ARG A 153 24.71 -3.21 11.63
N PHE A 154 25.52 -2.16 11.56
CA PHE A 154 26.67 -2.13 10.66
C PHE A 154 27.69 -3.19 11.06
N ASP A 155 27.96 -4.13 10.16
CA ASP A 155 28.86 -5.26 10.36
C ASP A 155 30.29 -4.87 9.97
N GLU A 156 31.12 -4.59 10.97
CA GLU A 156 32.55 -4.34 10.80
C GLU A 156 33.35 -5.59 11.21
N PRO A 157 34.29 -6.09 10.38
CA PRO A 157 35.16 -7.19 10.77
C PRO A 157 36.00 -6.86 12.00
N ASP A 158 35.99 -7.73 13.01
CA ASP A 158 36.78 -7.53 14.25
C ASP A 158 38.30 -7.58 14.03
N PHE A 159 38.73 -8.20 12.93
CA PHE A 159 40.13 -8.39 12.58
C PHE A 159 40.33 -8.14 11.09
N CYS A 160 41.54 -7.69 10.73
CA CYS A 160 41.90 -7.57 9.33
C CYS A 160 42.20 -8.95 8.74
N PRO A 161 41.50 -9.40 7.68
CA PRO A 161 41.73 -10.71 7.07
C PRO A 161 43.13 -10.87 6.47
N ASN A 162 43.81 -9.77 6.14
CA ASN A 162 45.13 -9.82 5.49
C ASN A 162 46.32 -9.77 6.47
N CYS A 163 46.14 -9.25 7.69
CA CYS A 163 47.23 -9.23 8.68
C CYS A 163 46.87 -9.89 10.01
N GLU A 164 45.66 -10.46 10.12
CA GLU A 164 45.11 -11.22 11.27
C GLU A 164 45.27 -10.52 12.62
N ARG A 165 45.41 -9.19 12.60
CA ARG A 165 45.53 -8.36 13.80
C ARG A 165 44.22 -7.65 14.04
N LYS A 166 43.84 -7.56 15.32
CA LYS A 166 42.80 -6.65 15.78
C LYS A 166 43.31 -5.23 15.58
N THR A 167 42.75 -4.52 14.62
CA THR A 167 43.15 -3.18 14.20
C THR A 167 41.88 -2.42 13.80
N ARG A 168 41.87 -1.09 13.96
CA ARG A 168 40.77 -0.27 13.45
C ARG A 168 40.73 -0.30 11.92
N LEU A 169 39.55 -0.56 11.38
CA LEU A 169 39.28 -0.59 9.95
C LEU A 169 38.57 0.71 9.57
N ASP A 170 39.11 1.43 8.58
CA ASP A 170 38.47 2.64 8.07
C ASP A 170 37.58 2.28 6.88
N LEU A 171 36.31 2.70 6.91
CA LEU A 171 35.39 2.50 5.80
C LEU A 171 35.84 3.31 4.57
N VAL A 172 36.00 2.65 3.43
CA VAL A 172 36.35 3.31 2.17
C VAL A 172 35.09 3.55 1.35
N MET A 173 34.45 4.70 1.57
CA MET A 173 33.17 5.06 0.92
C MET A 173 33.20 4.87 -0.61
N ASN A 174 34.28 5.26 -1.28
CA ASN A 174 34.41 5.18 -2.75
C ASN A 174 34.43 3.74 -3.30
N ARG A 175 34.64 2.73 -2.46
CA ARG A 175 34.58 1.31 -2.85
C ARG A 175 33.41 0.56 -2.21
N CYS A 176 32.58 1.25 -1.44
CA CYS A 176 31.36 0.68 -0.90
C CYS A 176 30.26 0.75 -1.96
N ARG A 177 29.41 -0.27 -1.97
CA ARG A 177 28.21 -0.30 -2.82
C ARG A 177 27.03 0.21 -2.02
N PHE A 178 26.41 1.27 -2.54
CA PHE A 178 25.18 1.84 -2.01
C PHE A 178 24.00 1.44 -2.91
N VAL A 179 22.86 1.18 -2.30
CA VAL A 179 21.59 0.92 -2.98
C VAL A 179 20.53 1.76 -2.32
N ASP A 180 19.61 2.33 -3.11
CA ASP A 180 18.50 3.10 -2.59
C ASP A 180 17.55 2.20 -1.79
N THR A 181 17.08 2.70 -0.66
CA THR A 181 16.22 1.95 0.26
C THR A 181 15.11 2.82 0.78
N GLN A 182 13.95 2.21 0.98
CA GLN A 182 12.76 2.87 1.49
C GLN A 182 12.02 1.93 2.45
N LYS A 183 11.65 2.43 3.62
CA LYS A 183 10.82 1.68 4.56
C LYS A 183 9.35 2.01 4.31
N LEU A 184 8.56 0.96 4.21
CA LEU A 184 7.13 0.98 3.93
C LEU A 184 6.41 0.31 5.12
N ARG A 185 5.29 0.86 5.56
CA ARG A 185 4.45 0.22 6.58
C ARG A 185 3.11 -0.12 5.98
N ILE A 186 2.85 -1.41 5.83
CA ILE A 186 1.61 -1.94 5.28
C ILE A 186 0.66 -2.26 6.42
N GLN A 187 -0.62 -1.99 6.21
CA GLN A 187 -1.70 -2.28 7.13
C GLN A 187 -2.69 -3.24 6.47
N GLU A 188 -3.19 -4.20 7.24
CA GLU A 188 -4.25 -5.10 6.81
C GLU A 188 -5.52 -4.31 6.39
N SER A 189 -6.18 -4.77 5.33
CA SER A 189 -7.44 -4.17 4.87
C SER A 189 -8.52 -4.30 5.95
N PRO A 190 -9.19 -3.20 6.35
CA PRO A 190 -10.17 -3.23 7.43
C PRO A 190 -11.46 -4.00 7.09
N GLU A 191 -11.74 -4.22 5.80
CA GLU A 191 -12.96 -4.89 5.29
C GLU A 191 -13.07 -6.36 5.73
N GLY A 192 -11.95 -7.07 5.93
CA GLY A 192 -11.93 -8.47 6.38
C GLY A 192 -12.00 -8.65 7.90
N LEU A 193 -12.05 -7.58 8.68
CA LEU A 193 -11.93 -7.64 10.14
C LEU A 193 -13.27 -7.84 10.83
N ARG A 194 -13.28 -8.67 11.88
CA ARG A 194 -14.46 -8.80 12.75
C ARG A 194 -14.60 -7.52 13.58
N GLY A 195 -15.82 -7.03 13.72
CA GLY A 195 -16.09 -5.73 14.35
C GLY A 195 -15.44 -5.58 15.73
N GLY A 196 -14.47 -4.67 15.84
CA GLY A 196 -13.74 -4.35 17.06
C GLY A 196 -12.27 -4.78 17.08
N GLU A 197 -11.83 -5.61 16.12
CA GLU A 197 -10.42 -6.00 16.02
C GLU A 197 -9.58 -4.88 15.40
N GLN A 198 -8.40 -4.64 15.99
CA GLN A 198 -7.47 -3.66 15.44
C GLN A 198 -6.71 -4.26 14.25
N PRO A 199 -6.64 -3.55 13.11
CA PRO A 199 -5.82 -3.96 11.96
C PRO A 199 -4.35 -4.04 12.36
N GLN A 200 -3.69 -5.14 11.97
CA GLN A 200 -2.26 -5.30 12.21
C GLN A 200 -1.44 -4.61 11.11
N THR A 201 -0.19 -4.26 11.45
CA THR A 201 0.74 -3.60 10.52
C THR A 201 2.03 -4.40 10.40
N LEU A 202 2.62 -4.39 9.22
CA LEU A 202 3.91 -5.01 8.93
C LEU A 202 4.85 -3.98 8.30
N ASP A 203 6.10 -3.99 8.76
CA ASP A 203 7.17 -3.19 8.18
C ASP A 203 7.81 -3.94 7.00
N VAL A 204 8.01 -3.21 5.91
CA VAL A 204 8.50 -3.73 4.63
C VAL A 204 9.65 -2.86 4.16
N ASP A 205 10.76 -3.48 3.80
CA ASP A 205 11.92 -2.79 3.25
C ASP A 205 11.99 -2.97 1.74
N ALA A 206 11.80 -1.88 1.01
CA ALA A 206 11.96 -1.80 -0.45
C ALA A 206 13.39 -1.34 -0.80
N THR A 207 13.94 -1.90 -1.88
CA THR A 207 15.34 -1.67 -2.31
C THR A 207 15.47 -1.45 -3.81
N ASP A 208 16.37 -0.55 -4.21
CA ASP A 208 16.72 -0.20 -5.59
C ASP A 208 15.53 0.34 -6.39
N ASP A 209 15.18 -0.29 -7.52
CA ASP A 209 14.21 0.18 -8.50
C ASP A 209 12.75 0.21 -8.02
N ILE A 210 12.42 -0.55 -6.97
CA ILE A 210 11.06 -0.54 -6.39
C ILE A 210 10.82 0.63 -5.41
N THR A 211 11.86 1.42 -5.10
CA THR A 211 11.74 2.56 -4.19
C THR A 211 11.07 3.74 -4.88
N GLY A 212 10.22 4.47 -4.15
CA GLY A 212 9.51 5.65 -4.65
C GLY A 212 8.34 5.37 -5.60
N LEU A 213 8.03 4.10 -5.90
CA LEU A 213 6.91 3.74 -6.79
C LEU A 213 5.53 3.87 -6.13
N VAL A 214 5.46 3.72 -4.80
CA VAL A 214 4.20 3.60 -4.07
C VAL A 214 3.97 4.77 -3.12
N ALA A 215 2.72 5.22 -3.00
CA ALA A 215 2.31 6.32 -2.12
C ALA A 215 1.43 5.82 -0.96
N PRO A 216 1.47 6.48 0.21
CA PRO A 216 0.54 6.19 1.30
C PRO A 216 -0.92 6.25 0.82
N GLY A 217 -1.70 5.20 1.10
CA GLY A 217 -3.09 5.01 0.68
C GLY A 217 -3.27 3.99 -0.45
N ASP A 218 -2.19 3.60 -1.14
CA ASP A 218 -2.26 2.59 -2.20
C ASP A 218 -2.46 1.18 -1.61
N ARG A 219 -3.30 0.36 -2.29
CA ARG A 219 -3.40 -1.08 -2.02
C ARG A 219 -2.28 -1.77 -2.78
N VAL A 220 -1.48 -2.56 -2.06
CA VAL A 220 -0.30 -3.21 -2.60
C VAL A 220 -0.29 -4.67 -2.21
N VAL A 221 0.12 -5.51 -3.15
CA VAL A 221 0.51 -6.89 -2.87
C VAL A 221 2.04 -6.91 -2.93
N VAL A 222 2.65 -7.16 -1.77
CA VAL A 222 4.10 -7.19 -1.65
C VAL A 222 4.57 -8.63 -1.56
N ASN A 223 5.33 -9.02 -2.57
CA ASN A 223 6.01 -10.31 -2.65
C ASN A 223 7.39 -10.14 -2.02
N GLY A 224 7.70 -10.93 -1.00
CA GLY A 224 8.95 -10.75 -0.26
C GLY A 224 9.35 -11.94 0.59
N ILE A 225 10.54 -11.84 1.17
CA ILE A 225 11.08 -12.82 2.10
C ILE A 225 10.79 -12.32 3.51
N LEU A 226 10.11 -13.14 4.31
CA LEU A 226 9.84 -12.78 5.70
C LEU A 226 11.13 -12.92 6.51
N ARG A 227 11.61 -11.85 7.12
CA ARG A 227 12.83 -11.82 7.93
C ARG A 227 12.48 -11.51 9.38
N SER A 228 13.34 -11.97 10.29
CA SER A 228 13.24 -11.65 11.70
C SER A 228 14.54 -11.00 12.18
N VAL A 229 14.41 -9.97 13.00
CA VAL A 229 15.52 -9.30 13.68
C VAL A 229 15.30 -9.38 15.17
N GLN A 230 16.36 -9.70 15.90
CA GLN A 230 16.30 -9.79 17.35
C GLN A 230 16.17 -8.39 17.95
N ARG A 231 15.15 -8.19 18.79
CA ARG A 231 14.97 -6.90 19.47
C ARG A 231 16.03 -6.70 20.54
N ILE A 232 16.66 -5.53 20.55
CA ILE A 232 17.64 -5.14 21.56
C ILE A 232 16.99 -4.09 22.47
N ASN A 233 16.76 -4.44 23.74
CA ASN A 233 16.23 -3.52 24.74
C ASN A 233 17.35 -3.18 25.74
N TYR A 234 17.68 -1.89 25.88
CA TYR A 234 18.69 -1.41 26.84
C TYR A 234 20.02 -2.18 26.81
N GLY A 235 20.49 -2.55 25.61
CA GLY A 235 21.73 -3.31 25.41
C GLY A 235 21.64 -4.82 25.70
N GLN A 236 20.50 -5.32 26.15
CA GLN A 236 20.24 -6.75 26.31
C GLN A 236 19.43 -7.29 25.13
N LYS A 237 19.84 -8.48 24.66
CA LYS A 237 19.15 -9.21 23.59
C LYS A 237 17.85 -9.78 24.14
N SER A 238 16.71 -9.42 23.54
CA SER A 238 15.40 -9.98 23.90
C SER A 238 15.20 -11.35 23.27
N THR A 239 14.34 -12.18 23.89
CA THR A 239 13.83 -13.41 23.29
C THR A 239 12.76 -13.15 22.23
N LEU A 240 12.22 -11.92 22.20
CA LEU A 240 11.28 -11.46 21.19
C LEU A 240 12.02 -10.99 19.93
N PHE A 241 11.53 -11.45 18.79
CA PHE A 241 12.00 -11.07 17.47
C PHE A 241 10.92 -10.22 16.81
N ASP A 242 11.34 -9.10 16.22
CA ASP A 242 10.50 -8.31 15.36
C ASP A 242 10.59 -8.88 13.95
N VAL A 243 9.45 -8.92 13.25
CA VAL A 243 9.33 -9.49 11.90
C VAL A 243 9.15 -8.35 10.91
N TYR A 244 9.85 -8.42 9.79
CA TYR A 244 9.73 -7.48 8.68
C TYR A 244 9.82 -8.22 7.35
N LEU A 245 9.29 -7.62 6.29
CA LEU A 245 9.32 -8.20 4.96
C LEU A 245 10.44 -7.55 4.14
N GLU A 246 11.40 -8.36 3.69
CA GLU A 246 12.36 -7.95 2.67
C GLU A 246 11.66 -8.00 1.31
N CYS A 247 11.35 -6.83 0.75
CA CYS A 247 10.55 -6.76 -0.45
C CYS A 247 11.33 -7.22 -1.68
N ASN A 248 10.79 -8.21 -2.38
CA ASN A 248 11.25 -8.60 -3.70
C ASN A 248 10.47 -7.89 -4.79
N PHE A 249 9.15 -7.82 -4.75
CA PHE A 249 8.37 -7.12 -5.77
C PHE A 249 7.11 -6.50 -5.17
N ILE A 250 6.69 -5.37 -5.71
CA ILE A 250 5.47 -4.68 -5.29
C ILE A 250 4.53 -4.64 -6.48
N GLU A 251 3.41 -5.34 -6.37
CA GLU A 251 2.28 -5.21 -7.26
C GLU A 251 1.38 -4.10 -6.70
N ILE A 252 1.31 -2.97 -7.39
CA ILE A 252 0.27 -1.98 -7.11
C ILE A 252 -1.00 -2.61 -7.65
N ALA A 253 -1.90 -3.02 -6.75
CA ALA A 253 -3.20 -3.49 -7.18
C ALA A 253 -3.89 -2.28 -7.82
N GLU A 254 -4.01 -2.29 -9.16
CA GLU A 254 -4.92 -1.37 -9.82
C GLU A 254 -6.29 -1.57 -9.18
N LYS A 255 -7.00 -0.45 -9.01
CA LYS A 255 -8.26 -0.36 -8.27
C LYS A 255 -9.40 -0.98 -9.07
N GLU A 256 -9.22 -2.20 -9.50
CA GLU A 256 -10.31 -3.09 -9.80
C GLU A 256 -10.89 -3.41 -8.43
N PHE A 257 -12.09 -2.88 -8.19
CA PHE A 257 -12.97 -3.31 -7.12
C PHE A 257 -12.70 -4.79 -6.86
N GLU A 258 -12.42 -5.18 -5.61
CA GLU A 258 -12.29 -6.60 -5.24
C GLU A 258 -13.26 -7.37 -6.11
N GLU A 259 -12.74 -8.18 -7.05
CA GLU A 259 -13.56 -8.85 -8.03
C GLU A 259 -14.52 -9.69 -7.20
N ILE A 260 -15.73 -9.16 -6.97
CA ILE A 260 -16.86 -9.98 -6.60
C ILE A 260 -16.91 -10.92 -7.79
N ALA A 261 -16.44 -12.15 -7.61
CA ALA A 261 -16.43 -13.14 -8.66
C ALA A 261 -17.90 -13.47 -8.94
N ILE A 262 -18.52 -12.70 -9.83
CA ILE A 262 -19.92 -12.85 -10.21
C ILE A 262 -20.01 -14.21 -10.90
N THR A 263 -20.70 -15.15 -10.26
CA THR A 263 -20.96 -16.44 -10.88
C THR A 263 -21.91 -16.26 -12.06
N GLU A 264 -21.96 -17.22 -12.99
CA GLU A 264 -22.94 -17.15 -14.08
C GLU A 264 -24.38 -17.10 -13.54
N GLU A 265 -24.63 -17.72 -12.39
CA GLU A 265 -25.92 -17.65 -11.68
C GLU A 265 -26.23 -16.22 -11.23
N ASP A 266 -25.30 -15.56 -10.54
CA ASP A 266 -25.44 -14.17 -10.10
C ASP A 266 -25.67 -13.22 -11.30
N GLU A 267 -24.98 -13.44 -12.42
CA GLU A 267 -25.15 -12.63 -13.62
C GLU A 267 -26.57 -12.74 -14.19
N THR A 268 -27.16 -13.95 -14.16
CA THR A 268 -28.54 -14.15 -14.58
C THR A 268 -29.53 -13.46 -13.66
N GLU A 269 -29.32 -13.49 -12.34
CA GLU A 269 -30.15 -12.80 -11.36
C GLU A 269 -30.07 -11.28 -11.51
N ILE A 270 -28.87 -10.73 -11.71
CA ILE A 270 -28.65 -9.31 -11.93
C ILE A 270 -29.38 -8.86 -13.20
N ARG A 271 -29.28 -9.63 -14.30
CA ARG A 271 -29.99 -9.34 -15.55
C ARG A 271 -31.51 -9.45 -15.39
N ALA A 272 -32.00 -10.39 -14.59
CA ALA A 272 -33.43 -10.51 -14.29
C ALA A 272 -33.93 -9.31 -13.48
N LEU A 273 -33.18 -8.90 -12.45
CA LEU A 273 -33.48 -7.72 -11.64
C LEU A 273 -33.45 -6.44 -12.48
N ALA A 274 -32.46 -6.27 -13.35
CA ALA A 274 -32.33 -5.09 -14.21
C ALA A 274 -33.52 -4.89 -15.18
N ARG A 275 -34.25 -5.97 -15.51
CA ARG A 275 -35.46 -5.91 -16.34
C ARG A 275 -36.72 -5.51 -15.57
N ASP A 276 -36.68 -5.53 -14.23
CA ASP A 276 -37.82 -5.17 -13.41
C ASP A 276 -38.05 -3.65 -13.46
N PRO A 277 -39.25 -3.17 -13.88
CA PRO A 277 -39.56 -1.73 -13.90
C PRO A 277 -39.54 -1.08 -12.51
N MET A 278 -39.60 -1.87 -11.42
CA MET A 278 -39.56 -1.36 -10.04
C MET A 278 -38.17 -1.49 -9.38
N VAL A 279 -37.11 -1.83 -10.14
CA VAL A 279 -35.77 -2.09 -9.57
C VAL A 279 -35.26 -0.90 -8.74
N TYR A 280 -35.54 0.32 -9.21
CA TYR A 280 -35.10 1.54 -8.54
C TYR A 280 -35.65 1.65 -7.12
N LYS A 281 -36.96 1.43 -6.95
CA LYS A 281 -37.61 1.44 -5.62
C LYS A 281 -37.16 0.27 -4.75
N LYS A 282 -36.84 -0.89 -5.34
CA LYS A 282 -36.31 -2.05 -4.60
C LYS A 282 -34.94 -1.74 -4.01
N ILE A 283 -34.04 -1.16 -4.79
CA ILE A 283 -32.71 -0.73 -4.35
C ILE A 283 -32.84 0.32 -3.23
N THR A 284 -33.62 1.38 -3.46
CA THR A 284 -33.83 2.45 -2.47
C THR A 284 -34.37 1.91 -1.14
N ARG A 285 -35.34 1.00 -1.17
CA ARG A 285 -35.88 0.38 0.04
C ARG A 285 -34.91 -0.59 0.73
N SER A 286 -33.96 -1.15 -0.01
CA SER A 286 -32.91 -2.01 0.53
C SER A 286 -31.84 -1.22 1.29
N ILE A 287 -31.72 0.10 1.06
CA ILE A 287 -30.78 0.96 1.78
C ILE A 287 -31.39 1.35 3.14
N ALA A 288 -30.72 0.95 4.22
CA ALA A 288 -31.13 1.19 5.60
C ALA A 288 -32.62 0.83 5.85
N PRO A 289 -33.01 -0.45 5.72
CA PRO A 289 -34.41 -0.88 5.84
C PRO A 289 -34.98 -0.67 7.25
N THR A 290 -34.12 -0.54 8.27
CA THR A 290 -34.51 -0.28 9.66
C THR A 290 -35.07 1.12 9.88
N ILE A 291 -34.80 2.07 8.98
CA ILE A 291 -35.23 3.46 9.11
C ILE A 291 -36.48 3.64 8.26
N TYR A 292 -37.58 4.02 8.90
CA TYR A 292 -38.85 4.28 8.23
C TYR A 292 -38.87 5.66 7.57
N GLY A 293 -39.42 5.74 6.35
CA GLY A 293 -39.54 6.99 5.59
C GLY A 293 -38.24 7.44 4.93
N THR A 294 -38.21 8.72 4.50
CA THR A 294 -37.08 9.38 3.83
C THR A 294 -36.64 8.70 2.53
N ASP A 295 -37.62 8.30 1.71
CA ASP A 295 -37.35 7.62 0.44
C ASP A 295 -36.46 8.47 -0.48
N ASP A 296 -36.66 9.79 -0.53
CA ASP A 296 -35.84 10.72 -1.32
C ASP A 296 -34.36 10.75 -0.87
N VAL A 297 -34.11 10.66 0.44
CA VAL A 297 -32.74 10.61 0.99
C VAL A 297 -32.07 9.29 0.62
N LYS A 298 -32.80 8.18 0.76
CA LYS A 298 -32.29 6.85 0.39
C LYS A 298 -32.03 6.76 -1.10
N GLU A 299 -32.84 7.41 -1.92
CA GLU A 299 -32.70 7.48 -3.37
C GLU A 299 -31.41 8.21 -3.75
N ALA A 300 -31.15 9.37 -3.14
CA ALA A 300 -29.89 10.09 -3.34
C ALA A 300 -28.66 9.30 -2.89
N ILE A 301 -28.75 8.60 -1.75
CA ILE A 301 -27.68 7.73 -1.27
C ILE A 301 -27.45 6.55 -2.23
N ALA A 302 -28.51 6.00 -2.83
CA ALA A 302 -28.39 4.97 -3.87
C ALA A 302 -27.58 5.52 -5.05
N LEU A 303 -27.95 6.69 -5.57
CA LEU A 303 -27.22 7.34 -6.66
C LEU A 303 -25.75 7.63 -6.29
N GLN A 304 -25.51 8.03 -5.04
CA GLN A 304 -24.15 8.24 -4.54
C GLN A 304 -23.33 6.95 -4.49
N LEU A 305 -23.93 5.82 -4.09
CA LEU A 305 -23.28 4.51 -4.02
C LEU A 305 -22.92 3.95 -5.39
N PHE A 306 -23.78 4.12 -6.40
CA PHE A 306 -23.46 3.74 -7.77
C PHE A 306 -22.43 4.70 -8.41
N GLY A 307 -22.39 5.94 -7.95
CA GLY A 307 -21.47 6.97 -8.44
C GLY A 307 -21.84 7.49 -9.84
N GLY A 308 -21.23 8.60 -10.22
CA GLY A 308 -21.33 9.14 -11.57
C GLY A 308 -20.12 8.79 -12.43
N ILE A 309 -20.20 9.12 -13.72
CA ILE A 309 -19.11 8.91 -14.68
C ILE A 309 -18.23 10.15 -14.70
N ALA A 310 -16.97 10.01 -14.25
CA ALA A 310 -15.97 11.05 -14.43
C ALA A 310 -15.62 11.18 -15.92
N LYS A 311 -15.43 12.42 -16.40
CA LYS A 311 -15.11 12.69 -17.80
C LYS A 311 -13.82 13.49 -17.89
N ASP A 312 -12.90 13.02 -18.72
CA ASP A 312 -11.71 13.78 -19.07
C ASP A 312 -12.02 14.63 -20.31
N MET A 313 -11.82 15.94 -20.16
CA MET A 313 -12.04 16.90 -21.23
C MET A 313 -10.79 16.92 -22.15
N PRO A 314 -10.95 17.31 -23.43
CA PRO A 314 -9.83 17.45 -24.36
C PRO A 314 -8.73 18.42 -23.87
N ASP A 315 -9.10 19.38 -23.01
CA ASP A 315 -8.20 20.38 -22.42
C ASP A 315 -7.33 19.80 -21.28
N GLY A 316 -7.44 18.51 -20.96
CA GLY A 316 -6.72 17.83 -19.88
C GLY A 316 -7.31 18.06 -18.48
N SER A 317 -8.43 18.78 -18.38
CA SER A 317 -9.19 18.91 -17.13
C SER A 317 -10.10 17.70 -16.91
N ARG A 318 -10.27 17.29 -15.65
CA ARG A 318 -11.13 16.18 -15.28
C ARG A 318 -12.39 16.70 -14.60
N LEU A 319 -13.55 16.32 -15.12
CA LEU A 319 -14.85 16.59 -14.51
C LEU A 319 -15.18 15.49 -13.50
N ARG A 320 -15.51 15.87 -12.25
CA ARG A 320 -15.85 14.89 -11.20
C ARG A 320 -17.14 14.14 -11.55
N GLY A 321 -17.15 12.85 -11.26
CA GLY A 321 -18.36 12.01 -11.28
C GLY A 321 -18.95 11.77 -9.89
N ASP A 322 -18.21 12.08 -8.82
CA ASP A 322 -18.62 11.82 -7.45
C ASP A 322 -19.70 12.80 -6.98
N ILE A 323 -20.77 12.25 -6.40
CA ILE A 323 -21.91 13.01 -5.89
C ILE A 323 -21.71 13.26 -4.40
N HIS A 324 -21.82 14.52 -3.98
CA HIS A 324 -21.72 14.90 -2.57
C HIS A 324 -23.10 15.16 -1.98
N VAL A 325 -23.40 14.48 -0.87
CA VAL A 325 -24.71 14.52 -0.20
C VAL A 325 -24.54 15.03 1.22
N LEU A 326 -25.36 16.00 1.63
CA LEU A 326 -25.42 16.52 2.99
C LEU A 326 -26.79 16.29 3.61
N LEU A 327 -26.81 15.60 4.76
CA LEU A 327 -28.00 15.39 5.58
C LEU A 327 -28.02 16.39 6.74
N VAL A 328 -29.00 17.28 6.73
CA VAL A 328 -29.22 18.27 7.79
C VAL A 328 -30.51 17.92 8.50
N GLY A 329 -30.53 17.97 9.82
CA GLY A 329 -31.78 17.73 10.54
C GLY A 329 -31.60 17.78 12.04
N ASP A 330 -32.67 17.54 12.77
CA ASP A 330 -32.61 17.58 14.23
C ASP A 330 -31.83 16.36 14.77
N PRO A 331 -31.27 16.46 15.99
CA PRO A 331 -30.70 15.32 16.68
C PRO A 331 -31.75 14.21 16.87
N GLY A 332 -31.36 12.95 16.63
CA GLY A 332 -32.23 11.79 16.87
C GLY A 332 -32.98 11.24 15.65
N ILE A 333 -32.89 11.88 14.48
CA ILE A 333 -33.55 11.39 13.24
C ILE A 333 -32.70 10.34 12.50
N ALA A 334 -32.00 9.46 13.23
CA ALA A 334 -31.20 8.35 12.69
C ALA A 334 -30.12 8.69 11.63
N LYS A 335 -29.76 9.97 11.41
CA LYS A 335 -28.72 10.40 10.45
C LYS A 335 -27.40 9.62 10.59
N SER A 336 -26.85 9.56 11.79
CA SER A 336 -25.62 8.81 12.08
C SER A 336 -25.75 7.31 11.78
N GLN A 337 -26.95 6.74 11.92
CA GLN A 337 -27.22 5.33 11.61
C GLN A 337 -27.25 5.10 10.09
N ILE A 338 -27.80 6.04 9.31
CA ILE A 338 -27.72 6.02 7.85
C ILE A 338 -26.26 6.03 7.41
N LEU A 339 -25.45 6.99 7.90
CA LEU A 339 -24.03 7.11 7.54
C LEU A 339 -23.26 5.80 7.82
N ARG A 340 -23.44 5.21 9.01
CA ARG A 340 -22.79 3.94 9.37
C ARG A 340 -23.26 2.77 8.50
N TYR A 341 -24.52 2.76 8.07
CA TYR A 341 -25.03 1.72 7.18
C TYR A 341 -24.41 1.83 5.80
N VAL A 342 -24.35 3.04 5.24
CA VAL A 342 -23.72 3.31 3.93
C VAL A 342 -22.24 2.95 3.93
N VAL A 343 -21.53 3.29 5.01
CA VAL A 343 -20.10 2.92 5.16
C VAL A 343 -19.89 1.41 5.16
N LYS A 344 -20.82 0.63 5.74
CA LYS A 344 -20.75 -0.84 5.71
C LYS A 344 -21.12 -1.43 4.36
N LEU A 345 -21.97 -0.73 3.60
CA LEU A 345 -22.43 -1.17 2.28
C LEU A 345 -21.39 -0.84 1.19
N SER A 346 -20.69 0.28 1.33
CA SER A 346 -19.66 0.70 0.38
C SER A 346 -18.41 -0.17 0.54
N PRO A 347 -17.80 -0.66 -0.56
CA PRO A 347 -16.55 -1.41 -0.50
C PRO A 347 -15.40 -0.58 0.10
N ARG A 348 -15.45 0.76 0.00
CA ARG A 348 -14.45 1.67 0.57
C ARG A 348 -15.11 2.76 1.39
N GLY A 349 -15.88 2.33 2.39
CA GLY A 349 -16.54 3.21 3.34
C GLY A 349 -15.62 3.58 4.51
N ILE A 350 -15.42 4.87 4.76
CA ILE A 350 -14.76 5.34 5.98
C ILE A 350 -15.71 6.24 6.75
N TYR A 351 -15.96 5.87 8.00
CA TYR A 351 -16.74 6.69 8.94
C TYR A 351 -15.81 7.52 9.81
N THR A 352 -16.08 8.82 9.88
CA THR A 352 -15.37 9.73 10.78
C THR A 352 -16.35 10.71 11.41
N SER A 353 -16.06 11.16 12.63
CA SER A 353 -16.88 12.17 13.32
C SER A 353 -16.11 13.48 13.40
N GLY A 354 -16.75 14.57 13.01
CA GLY A 354 -16.18 15.92 12.93
C GLY A 354 -15.64 16.46 14.26
N LYS A 355 -16.03 15.88 15.40
CA LYS A 355 -15.48 16.22 16.72
C LYS A 355 -14.22 15.43 17.08
N SER A 356 -14.11 14.18 16.62
CA SER A 356 -12.99 13.28 16.93
C SER A 356 -11.94 13.23 15.82
N SER A 357 -12.28 13.68 14.61
CA SER A 357 -11.35 13.80 13.50
C SER A 357 -10.52 15.07 13.68
N THR A 358 -9.29 14.94 14.16
CA THR A 358 -8.32 16.01 13.98
C THR A 358 -8.01 16.16 12.48
N SER A 359 -7.47 17.30 12.06
CA SER A 359 -7.03 17.51 10.66
C SER A 359 -6.10 16.39 10.20
N ALA A 360 -5.30 15.88 11.13
CA ALA A 360 -4.43 14.72 10.95
C ALA A 360 -5.18 13.44 10.57
N GLY A 361 -6.29 13.16 11.27
CA GLY A 361 -7.11 11.99 11.03
C GLY A 361 -7.97 12.09 9.77
N LEU A 362 -8.37 13.30 9.36
CA LEU A 362 -9.22 13.50 8.18
C LEU A 362 -8.42 13.55 6.87
N THR A 363 -7.26 14.20 6.89
CA THR A 363 -6.50 14.56 5.68
C THR A 363 -5.25 13.71 5.53
N ALA A 364 -4.07 14.29 5.41
CA ALA A 364 -2.80 13.61 5.62
C ALA A 364 -1.96 14.44 6.58
N THR A 365 -1.04 13.80 7.30
CA THR A 365 -0.13 14.52 8.19
C THR A 365 1.29 14.02 8.11
N ALA A 366 2.22 14.97 8.25
CA ALA A 366 3.60 14.65 8.57
C ALA A 366 3.71 14.37 10.07
N VAL A 367 4.06 13.14 10.43
CA VAL A 367 4.30 12.71 11.82
C VAL A 367 5.78 12.37 11.98
N LYS A 368 6.39 12.85 13.06
CA LYS A 368 7.75 12.47 13.46
C LYS A 368 7.64 11.20 14.30
N ASP A 369 8.09 10.07 13.75
CA ASP A 369 7.93 8.73 14.33
C ASP A 369 9.29 8.02 14.41
N GLU A 370 9.42 7.03 15.30
CA GLU A 370 10.60 6.16 15.40
C GLU A 370 10.82 5.36 14.11
N PHE A 371 9.75 5.09 13.37
CA PHE A 371 9.78 4.45 12.06
C PHE A 371 10.66 5.18 11.03
N GLY A 372 10.68 6.53 11.08
CA GLY A 372 11.49 7.36 10.18
C GLY A 372 12.89 7.70 10.70
N ASP A 373 13.37 6.97 11.72
CA ASP A 373 14.57 7.30 12.51
C ASP A 373 14.48 8.71 13.11
N GLY A 374 13.30 9.11 13.59
CA GLY A 374 13.04 10.44 14.13
C GLY A 374 12.95 11.54 13.06
N ARG A 375 12.71 11.21 11.79
CA ARG A 375 12.36 12.19 10.76
C ARG A 375 10.85 12.23 10.49
N TRP A 376 10.43 13.28 9.80
CA TRP A 376 9.03 13.43 9.38
C TRP A 376 8.68 12.36 8.36
N THR A 377 7.55 11.69 8.57
CA THR A 377 6.98 10.67 7.69
C THR A 377 5.55 11.06 7.36
N LEU A 378 5.08 10.73 6.16
CA LEU A 378 3.73 11.05 5.75
C LEU A 378 2.77 9.93 6.14
N GLU A 379 1.68 10.27 6.83
CA GLU A 379 0.60 9.37 7.20
C GLU A 379 -0.70 9.83 6.50
N ALA A 380 -1.33 8.92 5.78
CA ALA A 380 -2.62 9.13 5.13
C ALA A 380 -3.76 9.03 6.16
N GLY A 381 -4.71 9.95 6.09
CA GLY A 381 -5.93 9.95 6.89
C GLY A 381 -7.16 9.59 6.05
N ALA A 382 -8.35 9.79 6.65
CA ALA A 382 -9.60 9.19 6.22
C ALA A 382 -9.95 9.45 4.74
N LEU A 383 -9.81 10.68 4.24
CA LEU A 383 -10.20 11.01 2.86
C LEU A 383 -9.29 10.37 1.80
N VAL A 384 -7.99 10.23 2.12
CA VAL A 384 -7.01 9.60 1.20
C VAL A 384 -7.23 8.09 1.18
N LEU A 385 -7.50 7.49 2.34
CA LEU A 385 -7.81 6.07 2.46
C LEU A 385 -9.13 5.71 1.74
N ALA A 386 -10.10 6.62 1.72
CA ALA A 386 -11.39 6.48 1.05
C ALA A 386 -11.35 6.77 -0.48
N ASP A 387 -10.19 6.93 -1.11
CA ASP A 387 -10.08 7.22 -2.57
C ASP A 387 -10.78 6.13 -3.42
N MET A 388 -11.71 6.54 -4.28
CA MET A 388 -12.70 5.73 -5.03
C MET A 388 -13.78 5.04 -4.16
N GLY A 389 -14.10 5.63 -3.01
CA GLY A 389 -15.11 5.13 -2.08
C GLY A 389 -16.01 6.23 -1.53
N ILE A 390 -16.59 5.96 -0.36
CA ILE A 390 -17.44 6.91 0.36
C ILE A 390 -16.76 7.32 1.66
N ALA A 391 -16.59 8.61 1.85
CA ALA A 391 -16.22 9.20 3.13
C ALA A 391 -17.47 9.74 3.84
N ALA A 392 -17.87 9.09 4.93
CA ALA A 392 -18.99 9.54 5.75
C ALA A 392 -18.49 10.37 6.93
N VAL A 393 -18.91 11.63 7.00
CA VAL A 393 -18.52 12.57 8.05
C VAL A 393 -19.74 12.96 8.87
N ASP A 394 -19.76 12.58 10.14
CA ASP A 394 -20.82 12.94 11.09
C ASP A 394 -20.49 14.22 11.85
N GLU A 395 -21.50 14.94 12.34
CA GLU A 395 -21.35 16.21 13.06
C GLU A 395 -20.45 17.24 12.35
N MET A 396 -20.61 17.41 11.03
CA MET A 396 -19.82 18.35 10.22
C MET A 396 -19.90 19.79 10.73
N ASP A 397 -21.00 20.18 11.38
CA ASP A 397 -21.18 21.51 11.97
C ASP A 397 -20.18 21.82 13.10
N LYS A 398 -19.61 20.79 13.74
CA LYS A 398 -18.67 20.89 14.87
C LYS A 398 -17.20 20.80 14.47
N MET A 399 -16.88 20.65 13.18
CA MET A 399 -15.51 20.55 12.71
C MET A 399 -14.72 21.84 12.92
N ALA A 400 -13.42 21.70 13.18
CA ALA A 400 -12.49 22.83 13.28
C ALA A 400 -12.32 23.55 11.92
N ARG A 401 -11.79 24.76 11.94
CA ARG A 401 -11.68 25.59 10.73
C ARG A 401 -10.64 25.03 9.76
N GLU A 402 -9.58 24.45 10.29
CA GLU A 402 -8.48 23.81 9.55
C GLU A 402 -8.99 22.61 8.75
N ASP A 403 -9.84 21.77 9.36
CA ASP A 403 -10.44 20.59 8.73
C ASP A 403 -11.34 20.97 7.55
N ARG A 404 -12.12 22.04 7.72
CA ARG A 404 -12.98 22.58 6.67
C ARG A 404 -12.17 23.02 5.46
N SER A 405 -11.01 23.65 5.67
CA SER A 405 -10.14 24.08 4.57
C SER A 405 -9.63 22.91 3.73
N ALA A 406 -9.30 21.80 4.37
CA ALA A 406 -8.81 20.64 3.63
C ALA A 406 -9.95 19.85 2.94
N LEU A 407 -11.16 19.85 3.53
CA LEU A 407 -12.35 19.35 2.83
C LEU A 407 -12.66 20.18 1.59
N HIS A 408 -12.48 21.51 1.63
CA HIS A 408 -12.66 22.35 0.45
C HIS A 408 -11.75 21.92 -0.70
N GLU A 409 -10.48 21.64 -0.41
CA GLU A 409 -9.52 21.17 -1.41
C GLU A 409 -9.89 19.78 -1.94
N ALA A 410 -10.20 18.85 -1.04
CA ALA A 410 -10.55 17.48 -1.38
C ALA A 410 -11.83 17.38 -2.25
N MET A 411 -12.88 18.16 -1.95
CA MET A 411 -14.15 18.17 -2.70
C MET A 411 -14.03 18.84 -4.08
N GLU A 412 -13.08 19.78 -4.22
CA GLU A 412 -12.89 20.55 -5.46
C GLU A 412 -11.92 19.86 -6.41
N GLN A 413 -10.72 19.56 -5.93
CA GLN A 413 -9.61 19.07 -6.74
C GLN A 413 -9.50 17.55 -6.72
N GLN A 414 -10.22 16.87 -5.82
CA GLN A 414 -10.10 15.44 -5.56
C GLN A 414 -8.65 15.02 -5.22
N SER A 415 -7.91 15.96 -4.66
CA SER A 415 -6.54 15.78 -4.18
C SER A 415 -6.31 16.64 -2.95
N ILE A 416 -5.39 16.20 -2.10
CA ILE A 416 -4.93 16.92 -0.92
C ILE A 416 -3.43 17.16 -1.08
N SER A 417 -3.05 18.43 -1.17
CA SER A 417 -1.66 18.86 -1.18
C SER A 417 -1.19 19.13 0.26
N LEU A 418 -0.08 18.49 0.63
CA LEU A 418 0.56 18.66 1.92
C LEU A 418 1.94 19.29 1.70
N ALA A 419 2.14 20.48 2.25
CA ALA A 419 3.44 21.13 2.39
C ALA A 419 3.73 21.36 3.87
N LYS A 420 4.18 20.32 4.58
CA LYS A 420 4.50 20.40 6.02
C LYS A 420 5.83 19.75 6.31
N ALA A 421 6.60 20.38 7.19
CA ALA A 421 7.85 19.85 7.71
C ALA A 421 8.89 19.45 6.64
N GLY A 422 8.94 20.20 5.53
CA GLY A 422 9.86 19.96 4.42
C GLY A 422 9.38 18.93 3.40
N ILE A 423 8.24 18.28 3.65
CA ILE A 423 7.62 17.33 2.72
C ILE A 423 6.55 18.06 1.91
N THR A 424 6.74 18.10 0.59
CA THR A 424 5.74 18.54 -0.38
C THR A 424 5.22 17.34 -1.15
N ALA A 425 3.98 16.93 -0.91
CA ALA A 425 3.36 15.77 -1.55
C ALA A 425 1.89 16.05 -1.88
N THR A 426 1.40 15.50 -2.99
CA THR A 426 0.00 15.58 -3.40
C THR A 426 -0.61 14.18 -3.38
N LEU A 427 -1.63 13.98 -2.56
CA LEU A 427 -2.32 12.70 -2.40
C LEU A 427 -3.69 12.76 -3.08
N LYS A 428 -4.11 11.65 -3.68
CA LYS A 428 -5.43 11.57 -4.34
C LYS A 428 -6.53 11.27 -3.30
N SER A 429 -7.69 11.91 -3.45
CA SER A 429 -8.84 11.78 -2.55
C SER A 429 -10.16 11.85 -3.33
N ARG A 430 -10.28 11.08 -4.41
CA ARG A 430 -11.46 10.98 -5.29
C ARG A 430 -12.53 10.15 -4.60
N CYS A 431 -13.18 10.74 -3.61
CA CYS A 431 -14.20 10.06 -2.81
C CYS A 431 -15.51 10.85 -2.84
N ALA A 432 -16.62 10.14 -2.73
CA ALA A 432 -17.92 10.75 -2.52
C ALA A 432 -18.10 11.08 -1.03
N LEU A 433 -18.39 12.34 -0.72
CA LEU A 433 -18.61 12.79 0.65
C LEU A 433 -20.08 12.65 1.05
N LEU A 434 -20.35 11.90 2.11
CA LEU A 434 -21.66 11.82 2.77
C LEU A 434 -21.59 12.52 4.13
N GLY A 435 -22.14 13.73 4.21
CA GLY A 435 -22.11 14.55 5.40
C GLY A 435 -23.38 14.44 6.24
N ALA A 436 -23.25 14.50 7.56
CA ALA A 436 -24.35 14.80 8.46
C ALA A 436 -24.05 16.05 9.30
N ALA A 437 -25.01 16.97 9.40
CA ALA A 437 -24.89 18.20 10.19
C ALA A 437 -26.16 18.45 11.01
N ASN A 438 -26.00 19.19 12.10
CA ASN A 438 -27.11 19.67 12.94
C ASN A 438 -27.31 21.18 12.75
N PRO A 439 -28.56 21.69 12.87
CA PRO A 439 -28.83 23.13 12.89
C PRO A 439 -28.28 23.77 14.17
N LYS A 440 -27.91 25.06 14.11
CA LYS A 440 -27.32 25.81 15.24
C LYS A 440 -28.15 25.76 16.52
N LEU A 441 -29.47 25.83 16.40
CA LEU A 441 -30.40 25.83 17.53
C LEU A 441 -30.91 24.43 17.89
N GLY A 442 -30.37 23.38 17.26
CA GLY A 442 -30.80 21.99 17.45
C GLY A 442 -32.17 21.64 16.86
N ARG A 443 -32.92 22.64 16.39
CA ARG A 443 -34.14 22.49 15.60
C ARG A 443 -34.09 23.32 14.33
N PHE A 444 -34.68 22.81 13.27
CA PHE A 444 -34.82 23.53 12.01
C PHE A 444 -36.02 24.51 12.06
N ASP A 445 -35.79 25.75 11.61
CA ASP A 445 -36.83 26.76 11.43
C ASP A 445 -37.22 26.85 9.94
N GLN A 446 -38.51 26.78 9.63
CA GLN A 446 -38.98 26.84 8.24
C GLN A 446 -38.93 28.26 7.65
N PHE A 447 -38.82 29.30 8.49
CA PHE A 447 -38.89 30.70 8.06
C PHE A 447 -37.51 31.33 7.81
N VAL A 448 -36.42 30.65 8.19
CA VAL A 448 -35.05 31.15 8.03
C VAL A 448 -34.35 30.37 6.90
N PRO A 449 -33.52 31.00 6.06
CA PRO A 449 -32.75 30.29 5.04
C PRO A 449 -31.82 29.22 5.62
N ILE A 450 -31.71 28.06 4.95
CA ILE A 450 -30.85 26.92 5.37
C ILE A 450 -29.40 27.36 5.64
N ALA A 451 -28.86 28.23 4.78
CA ALA A 451 -27.47 28.70 4.88
C ALA A 451 -27.17 29.44 6.19
N GLU A 452 -28.14 30.13 6.78
CA GLU A 452 -27.96 30.86 8.03
C GLU A 452 -28.11 29.94 9.25
N GLN A 453 -28.88 28.87 9.12
CA GLN A 453 -29.17 27.91 10.20
C GLN A 453 -28.04 26.89 10.42
N ILE A 454 -27.18 26.68 9.43
CA ILE A 454 -26.06 25.73 9.51
C ILE A 454 -24.77 26.48 9.88
N ASN A 455 -23.95 25.91 10.75
CA ASN A 455 -22.67 26.50 11.13
C ASN A 455 -21.54 26.20 10.12
N MET A 456 -21.78 26.44 8.83
CA MET A 456 -20.83 26.18 7.75
C MET A 456 -20.77 27.36 6.77
N PRO A 457 -19.59 27.64 6.18
CA PRO A 457 -19.46 28.73 5.22
C PRO A 457 -20.24 28.40 3.92
N PRO A 458 -20.86 29.39 3.26
CA PRO A 458 -21.60 29.17 2.01
C PRO A 458 -20.78 28.50 0.90
N SER A 459 -19.47 28.76 0.87
CA SER A 459 -18.54 28.13 -0.07
C SER A 459 -18.44 26.61 0.09
N LEU A 460 -18.73 26.05 1.28
CA LEU A 460 -18.71 24.61 1.51
C LEU A 460 -20.06 24.01 1.13
N LEU A 461 -21.14 24.71 1.49
CA LEU A 461 -22.51 24.31 1.13
C LEU A 461 -22.69 24.22 -0.38
N SER A 462 -22.13 25.16 -1.15
CA SER A 462 -22.22 25.15 -2.62
C SER A 462 -21.49 23.99 -3.29
N ARG A 463 -20.67 23.23 -2.55
CA ARG A 463 -19.92 22.07 -3.08
C ARG A 463 -20.69 20.76 -2.92
N PHE A 464 -21.72 20.74 -2.09
CA PHE A 464 -22.66 19.64 -2.00
C PHE A 464 -23.65 19.74 -3.15
N ASP A 465 -23.83 18.64 -3.87
CA ASP A 465 -24.77 18.56 -4.98
C ASP A 465 -26.20 18.42 -4.47
N LEU A 466 -26.37 17.67 -3.38
CA LEU A 466 -27.67 17.39 -2.76
C LEU A 466 -27.64 17.73 -1.28
N ILE A 467 -28.55 18.58 -0.84
CA ILE A 467 -28.74 18.94 0.57
C ILE A 467 -30.17 18.56 0.96
N PHE A 468 -30.29 17.61 1.89
CA PHE A 468 -31.58 17.17 2.41
C PHE A 468 -31.80 17.71 3.82
N VAL A 469 -32.97 18.29 4.03
CA VAL A 469 -33.45 18.69 5.35
C VAL A 469 -34.39 17.60 5.86
N MET A 470 -34.02 16.97 6.96
CA MET A 470 -34.78 15.96 7.68
C MET A 470 -35.42 16.61 8.91
N THR A 471 -36.74 16.51 9.02
CA THR A 471 -37.54 17.08 10.12
C THR A 471 -38.34 16.01 10.82
#